data_AF-A0A968T2Z0-F1
#
_entry.id   AF-A0A968T2Z0-F1
#
_cell.length_a   1.000
_cell.length_b   1.000
_cell.length_c   1.000
_cell.angle_alpha   90.00
_cell.angle_beta   90.00
_cell.angle_gamma   90.00
#
_symmetry.space_group_name_H-M   'P 1'
#
loop_
_entity.id
_entity.type
_entity.pdbx_description
1 polymer ?
#
loop_
_entity_poly.entity_id
_entity_poly.type
_entity_poly.pdbx_seq_one_letter_code
_entity_poly.pdbx_strand_id
1 'polypeptide(L)'
;MIVEQIAKFNASQDEIFVEGVFQQSYNGVQEKFQAALVGGDVPEIVQIEIHGTPKFASAGALTPLEPFYTNDPEFNAEDLVPAGLLNQRWEGQVYAMPINRSTPVLYYNKVLFREAGLDPEQPPTTWAEFRAAAQKIAQLKTAEGEEVYGFLAGPSWWYFESMVWSNGGEIMNADLTDLTFAEGGAEPLQLWTDMIHQDKTRAGGPVTRPTTRR
;
A
#
# COMPACT_ATOMS: atom_id res chain seq x y z
N MET A 1 -1.35 13.46 -12.60
CA MET A 1 -2.05 12.22 -12.98
C MET A 1 -3.57 12.38 -13.03
N ILE A 2 -4.36 12.30 -11.95
CA ILE A 2 -5.84 12.33 -12.05
C ILE A 2 -6.37 13.66 -12.62
N VAL A 3 -5.87 14.80 -12.15
CA VAL A 3 -6.26 16.13 -12.68
C VAL A 3 -6.00 16.24 -14.19
N GLU A 4 -4.89 15.66 -14.67
CA GLU A 4 -4.58 15.65 -16.11
C GLU A 4 -5.51 14.72 -16.89
N GLN A 5 -5.92 13.58 -16.31
CA GLN A 5 -6.91 12.70 -16.94
C GLN A 5 -8.29 13.36 -17.05
N ILE A 6 -8.72 14.07 -16.00
CA ILE A 6 -9.96 14.87 -16.03
C ILE A 6 -9.88 15.92 -17.13
N ALA A 7 -8.77 16.67 -17.22
CA ALA A 7 -8.59 17.67 -18.26
C ALA A 7 -8.61 17.08 -19.68
N LYS A 8 -7.99 15.91 -19.87
CA LYS A 8 -8.03 15.20 -21.16
C LYS A 8 -9.43 14.73 -21.54
N PHE A 9 -10.18 14.16 -20.59
CA PHE A 9 -11.55 13.70 -20.80
C PHE A 9 -12.51 14.86 -21.12
N ASN A 10 -12.40 15.96 -20.39
CA ASN A 10 -13.19 17.17 -20.65
C ASN A 10 -12.82 17.84 -21.97
N ALA A 11 -11.61 17.62 -22.50
CA ALA A 11 -11.18 18.16 -23.79
C ALA A 11 -11.48 17.22 -24.97
N SER A 12 -11.77 15.95 -24.72
CA SER A 12 -12.04 14.97 -25.79
C SER A 12 -13.49 14.99 -26.28
N GLN A 13 -14.40 15.65 -25.55
CA GLN A 13 -15.84 15.71 -25.84
C GLN A 13 -16.50 16.88 -25.10
N ASP A 14 -17.73 17.26 -25.50
CA ASP A 14 -18.48 18.40 -24.95
C ASP A 14 -19.83 18.02 -24.25
N GLU A 15 -20.10 16.72 -24.09
CA GLU A 15 -21.35 16.19 -23.53
C GLU A 15 -21.33 16.07 -21.99
N ILE A 16 -20.18 15.69 -21.43
CA ILE A 16 -19.98 15.44 -20.00
C ILE A 16 -18.87 16.35 -19.49
N PHE A 17 -19.08 17.01 -18.35
CA PHE A 17 -18.04 17.77 -17.68
C PHE A 17 -17.73 17.15 -16.32
N VAL A 18 -16.47 16.77 -16.11
CA VAL A 18 -16.00 16.21 -14.84
C VAL A 18 -15.33 17.30 -14.01
N GLU A 19 -15.89 17.59 -12.83
CA GLU A 19 -15.30 18.46 -11.83
C GLU A 19 -14.52 17.63 -10.78
N GLY A 20 -13.21 17.85 -10.69
CA GLY A 20 -12.37 17.14 -9.73
C GLY A 20 -12.34 17.82 -8.36
N VAL A 21 -12.85 17.15 -7.31
CA VAL A 21 -12.79 17.63 -5.93
C VAL A 21 -11.73 16.88 -5.13
N PHE A 22 -10.65 17.57 -4.75
CA PHE A 22 -9.53 16.95 -4.02
C PHE A 22 -9.78 16.89 -2.50
N GLN A 23 -9.62 15.70 -1.92
CA GLN A 23 -9.54 15.51 -0.47
C GLN A 23 -8.12 15.03 -0.14
N GLN A 24 -7.43 15.75 0.73
CA GLN A 24 -5.98 15.70 0.95
C GLN A 24 -5.38 14.30 1.21
N SER A 25 -6.19 13.32 1.60
CA SER A 25 -5.77 11.95 1.86
C SER A 25 -6.88 10.96 1.52
N TYR A 26 -6.53 9.68 1.35
CA TYR A 26 -7.50 8.60 1.16
C TYR A 26 -8.51 8.52 2.30
N ASN A 27 -8.05 8.61 3.55
CA ASN A 27 -8.94 8.66 4.71
C ASN A 27 -9.91 9.85 4.64
N GLY A 28 -9.42 11.02 4.24
CA GLY A 28 -10.26 12.21 4.07
C GLY A 28 -11.31 12.04 2.96
N VAL A 29 -11.00 11.33 1.87
CA VAL A 29 -12.00 10.97 0.84
C VAL A 29 -13.06 10.06 1.45
N GLN A 30 -12.66 8.98 2.13
CA GLN A 30 -13.59 7.98 2.67
C GLN A 30 -14.50 8.54 3.77
N GLU A 31 -13.96 9.38 4.68
CA GLU A 31 -14.74 10.06 5.72
C GLU A 31 -15.79 10.99 5.13
N LYS A 32 -15.42 11.80 4.13
CA LYS A 32 -16.35 12.70 3.46
C LYS A 32 -17.38 11.95 2.62
N PHE A 33 -16.99 10.88 1.95
CA PHE A 33 -17.93 10.03 1.22
C PHE A 33 -18.94 9.38 2.18
N GLN A 34 -18.49 8.90 3.34
CA GLN A 34 -19.38 8.35 4.36
C GLN A 34 -20.36 9.41 4.91
N ALA A 35 -19.92 10.65 5.11
CA ALA A 35 -20.80 11.74 5.50
C ALA A 35 -21.80 12.13 4.39
N ALA A 36 -21.34 12.18 3.14
CA ALA A 36 -22.16 12.46 1.96
C ALA A 36 -23.29 11.43 1.78
N LEU A 37 -23.01 10.15 2.02
CA LEU A 37 -24.02 9.08 1.99
C LEU A 37 -25.16 9.31 2.99
N VAL A 38 -24.87 9.87 4.17
CA VAL A 38 -25.90 10.22 5.17
C VAL A 38 -26.67 11.47 4.76
N GLY A 39 -25.99 12.45 4.17
CA GLY A 39 -26.59 13.71 3.71
C GLY A 39 -27.39 13.60 2.41
N GLY A 40 -27.18 12.53 1.63
CA GLY A 40 -27.79 12.33 0.32
C GLY A 40 -27.15 13.15 -0.82
N ASP A 41 -26.04 13.83 -0.55
CA ASP A 41 -25.28 14.66 -1.50
C ASP A 41 -23.97 13.95 -1.86
N VAL A 42 -24.09 12.88 -2.65
CA VAL A 42 -22.97 12.00 -3.02
C VAL A 42 -22.40 12.35 -4.40
N PRO A 43 -21.07 12.25 -4.60
CA PRO A 43 -20.49 12.42 -5.93
C PRO A 43 -20.84 11.25 -6.85
N GLU A 44 -20.90 11.48 -8.16
CA GLU A 44 -21.13 10.44 -9.17
C GLU A 44 -19.96 9.45 -9.24
N ILE A 45 -18.73 9.93 -9.02
CA ILE A 45 -17.51 9.10 -9.01
C ILE A 45 -16.68 9.47 -7.79
N VAL A 46 -16.22 8.46 -7.05
CA VAL A 46 -15.37 8.63 -5.87
C VAL A 46 -14.13 7.73 -5.95
N GLN A 47 -12.97 8.28 -5.61
CA GLN A 47 -11.75 7.49 -5.50
C GLN A 47 -11.68 6.82 -4.13
N ILE A 48 -11.96 5.52 -4.10
CA ILE A 48 -11.95 4.71 -2.87
C ILE A 48 -10.63 3.98 -2.74
N GLU A 49 -10.06 3.95 -1.52
CA GLU A 49 -8.91 3.09 -1.24
C GLU A 49 -9.33 1.62 -1.27
N ILE A 50 -8.44 0.73 -1.70
CA ILE A 50 -8.75 -0.69 -1.95
C ILE A 50 -9.53 -1.41 -0.83
N HIS A 51 -9.32 -1.05 0.44
CA HIS A 51 -10.02 -1.68 1.57
C HIS A 51 -11.45 -1.15 1.77
N GLY A 52 -11.78 0.01 1.20
CA GLY A 52 -13.08 0.63 1.27
C GLY A 52 -14.09 0.04 0.28
N THR A 53 -13.65 -0.49 -0.86
CA THR A 53 -14.58 -0.98 -1.90
C THR A 53 -15.56 -2.04 -1.37
N PRO A 54 -15.11 -3.13 -0.68
CA PRO A 54 -16.04 -4.11 -0.12
C PRO A 54 -16.94 -3.52 0.98
N LYS A 55 -16.43 -2.59 1.78
CA LYS A 55 -17.19 -1.91 2.84
C LYS A 55 -18.34 -1.09 2.26
N PHE A 56 -18.09 -0.29 1.23
CA PHE A 56 -19.13 0.55 0.62
C PHE A 56 -20.08 -0.25 -0.28
N ALA A 57 -19.57 -1.28 -0.97
CA ALA A 57 -20.41 -2.19 -1.75
C ALA A 57 -21.41 -2.96 -0.86
N SER A 58 -20.95 -3.52 0.27
CA SER A 58 -21.82 -4.24 1.21
C SER A 58 -22.88 -3.33 1.86
N ALA A 59 -22.60 -2.03 1.97
CA ALA A 59 -23.56 -1.03 2.44
C ALA A 59 -24.54 -0.56 1.35
N GLY A 60 -24.45 -1.07 0.12
CA GLY A 60 -25.27 -0.64 -1.01
C GLY A 60 -24.94 0.76 -1.53
N ALA A 61 -23.76 1.29 -1.19
CA ALA A 61 -23.35 2.65 -1.53
C ALA A 61 -22.65 2.76 -2.89
N LEU A 62 -22.37 1.63 -3.56
CA LEU A 62 -21.68 1.57 -4.86
C LEU A 62 -22.55 0.85 -5.89
N THR A 63 -22.44 1.28 -7.14
CA THR A 63 -23.09 0.63 -8.27
C THR A 63 -22.18 -0.45 -8.86
N PRO A 64 -22.68 -1.67 -9.15
CA PRO A 64 -21.90 -2.68 -9.86
C PRO A 64 -21.54 -2.17 -11.25
N LEU A 65 -20.31 -2.45 -11.69
CA LEU A 65 -19.74 -1.86 -12.90
C LEU A 65 -19.92 -2.74 -14.15
N GLU A 66 -20.06 -4.06 -13.99
CA GLU A 66 -20.28 -4.98 -15.11
C GLU A 66 -21.33 -4.50 -16.13
N PRO A 67 -22.50 -3.97 -15.74
CA PRO A 67 -23.51 -3.52 -16.70
C PRO A 67 -23.04 -2.41 -17.64
N PHE A 68 -22.05 -1.60 -17.24
CA PHE A 68 -21.57 -0.47 -18.05
C PHE A 68 -20.60 -0.89 -19.15
N TYR A 69 -19.91 -2.03 -19.00
CA TYR A 69 -18.85 -2.42 -19.93
C TYR A 69 -19.05 -3.80 -20.57
N THR A 70 -19.98 -4.64 -20.08
CA THR A 70 -20.17 -6.02 -20.60
C THR A 70 -20.52 -6.06 -22.08
N ASN A 71 -21.26 -5.06 -22.58
CA ASN A 71 -21.67 -4.95 -23.98
C ASN A 71 -20.98 -3.80 -24.72
N ASP A 72 -19.96 -3.19 -24.10
CA ASP A 72 -19.21 -2.10 -24.71
C ASP A 72 -18.13 -2.70 -25.64
N PRO A 73 -18.24 -2.55 -26.97
CA PRO A 73 -17.25 -3.09 -27.89
C PRO A 73 -15.89 -2.38 -27.80
N GLU A 74 -15.81 -1.20 -27.17
CA GLU A 74 -14.57 -0.46 -26.96
C GLU A 74 -13.85 -0.88 -25.67
N PHE A 75 -14.54 -1.60 -24.79
CA PHE A 75 -13.98 -2.07 -23.53
C PHE A 75 -13.52 -3.53 -23.62
N ASN A 76 -12.21 -3.75 -23.52
CA ASN A 76 -11.65 -5.08 -23.38
C ASN A 76 -11.41 -5.44 -21.92
N ALA A 77 -12.24 -6.32 -21.36
CA ALA A 77 -12.07 -6.78 -19.98
C ALA A 77 -10.74 -7.52 -19.74
N GLU A 78 -10.10 -8.06 -20.79
CA GLU A 78 -8.78 -8.69 -20.69
C GLU A 78 -7.65 -7.69 -20.40
N ASP A 79 -7.88 -6.40 -20.62
CA ASP A 79 -6.91 -5.34 -20.27
C ASP A 79 -6.85 -5.10 -18.75
N LEU A 80 -7.84 -5.60 -18.00
CA LEU A 80 -7.85 -5.53 -16.55
C LEU A 80 -6.89 -6.56 -15.96
N VAL A 81 -5.84 -6.06 -15.30
CA VAL A 81 -4.91 -6.92 -14.55
C VAL A 81 -5.67 -7.65 -13.43
N PRO A 82 -5.69 -9.00 -13.40
CA PRO A 82 -6.47 -9.77 -12.42
C PRO A 82 -6.19 -9.39 -10.96
N ALA A 83 -4.93 -9.14 -10.61
CA ALA A 83 -4.52 -8.70 -9.28
C ALA A 83 -5.13 -7.34 -8.88
N GLY A 84 -5.42 -6.47 -9.86
CA GLY A 84 -6.08 -5.19 -9.66
C GLY A 84 -7.54 -5.34 -9.22
N LEU A 85 -8.20 -6.44 -9.60
CA LEU A 85 -9.62 -6.69 -9.34
C LEU A 85 -9.90 -7.41 -8.02
N LEU A 86 -8.90 -7.99 -7.37
CA LEU A 86 -9.09 -8.80 -6.16
C LEU A 86 -9.90 -8.07 -5.07
N ASN A 87 -9.58 -6.80 -4.82
CA ASN A 87 -10.24 -5.99 -3.78
C ASN A 87 -11.38 -5.12 -4.34
N GLN A 88 -11.71 -5.26 -5.63
CA GLN A 88 -12.77 -4.47 -6.25
C GLN A 88 -14.07 -5.25 -6.38
N ARG A 89 -14.09 -6.49 -5.91
CA ARG A 89 -15.26 -7.36 -5.97
C ARG A 89 -15.97 -7.45 -4.62
N TRP A 90 -17.30 -7.52 -4.68
CA TRP A 90 -18.17 -7.89 -3.56
C TRP A 90 -19.26 -8.83 -4.10
N GLU A 91 -19.48 -9.97 -3.43
CA GLU A 91 -20.45 -10.99 -3.86
C GLU A 91 -20.36 -11.37 -5.35
N GLY A 92 -19.12 -11.41 -5.88
CA GLY A 92 -18.83 -11.80 -7.26
C GLY A 92 -18.96 -10.69 -8.31
N GLN A 93 -19.46 -9.50 -7.98
CA GLN A 93 -19.56 -8.34 -8.90
C GLN A 93 -18.43 -7.33 -8.65
N VAL A 94 -17.98 -6.60 -9.68
CA VAL A 94 -16.98 -5.52 -9.63
C VAL A 94 -17.68 -4.21 -9.30
N TYR A 95 -17.21 -3.51 -8.28
CA TYR A 95 -17.77 -2.23 -7.84
C TYR A 95 -16.81 -1.04 -8.04
N ALA A 96 -15.58 -1.28 -8.50
CA ALA A 96 -14.61 -0.23 -8.74
C ALA A 96 -13.61 -0.60 -9.85
N MET A 97 -13.21 0.40 -10.63
CA MET A 97 -12.17 0.25 -11.65
C MET A 97 -10.77 0.47 -11.03
N PRO A 98 -9.83 -0.47 -11.17
CA PRO A 98 -8.49 -0.29 -10.66
C PRO A 98 -7.71 0.70 -11.53
N ILE A 99 -7.41 1.89 -10.99
CA ILE A 99 -6.57 2.90 -11.67
C ILE A 99 -5.09 2.81 -11.30
N ASN A 100 -4.77 2.18 -10.17
CA ASN A 100 -3.42 1.89 -9.73
C ASN A 100 -3.42 0.76 -8.69
N ARG A 101 -2.24 0.17 -8.47
CA ARG A 101 -1.97 -0.74 -7.37
C ARG A 101 -0.51 -0.56 -6.94
N SER A 102 -0.27 -0.64 -5.64
CA SER A 102 1.07 -0.60 -5.06
C SER A 102 1.38 -1.94 -4.39
N THR A 103 2.67 -2.30 -4.37
CA THR A 103 3.18 -3.49 -3.69
C THR A 103 4.38 -3.07 -2.83
N PRO A 104 4.48 -3.51 -1.56
CA PRO A 104 5.68 -3.28 -0.77
C PRO A 104 6.88 -3.98 -1.40
N VAL A 105 7.98 -3.24 -1.53
CA VAL A 105 9.24 -3.77 -2.02
C VAL A 105 10.37 -3.31 -1.12
N LEU A 106 11.35 -4.18 -0.90
CA LEU A 106 12.56 -3.83 -0.17
C LEU A 106 13.56 -3.16 -1.12
N TYR A 107 13.81 -1.88 -0.91
CA TYR A 107 14.97 -1.20 -1.50
C TYR A 107 16.17 -1.36 -0.57
N TYR A 108 17.34 -1.64 -1.13
CA TYR A 108 18.59 -1.70 -0.39
C TYR A 108 19.67 -0.86 -1.07
N ASN A 109 20.59 -0.32 -0.27
CA ASN A 109 21.67 0.51 -0.76
C ASN A 109 22.93 -0.34 -1.01
N LYS A 110 23.26 -0.59 -2.29
CA LYS A 110 24.44 -1.34 -2.71
C LYS A 110 25.76 -0.74 -2.22
N VAL A 111 25.83 0.57 -2.00
CA VAL A 111 27.03 1.23 -1.47
C VAL A 111 27.23 0.84 0.00
N LEU A 112 26.17 0.95 0.82
CA LEU A 112 26.23 0.53 2.23
C LEU A 112 26.52 -0.96 2.37
N PHE A 113 26.04 -1.80 1.46
CA PHE A 113 26.41 -3.22 1.43
C PHE A 113 27.92 -3.39 1.28
N ARG A 114 28.54 -2.75 0.27
CA ARG A 114 30.00 -2.83 0.06
C ARG A 114 30.79 -2.29 1.25
N GLU A 115 30.40 -1.15 1.78
CA GLU A 115 31.05 -0.53 2.95
C GLU A 115 30.97 -1.42 4.20
N ALA A 116 29.84 -2.12 4.38
CA ALA A 116 29.64 -3.08 5.47
C ALA A 116 30.27 -4.47 5.21
N GLY A 117 30.99 -4.65 4.09
CA GLY A 117 31.61 -5.93 3.72
C GLY A 117 30.60 -7.01 3.28
N LEU A 118 29.45 -6.60 2.73
CA LEU A 118 28.43 -7.45 2.13
C LEU A 118 28.54 -7.45 0.60
N ASP A 119 28.07 -8.53 -0.04
CA ASP A 119 27.96 -8.61 -1.49
C ASP A 119 26.73 -7.82 -1.97
N PRO A 120 26.89 -6.73 -2.75
CA PRO A 120 25.77 -5.94 -3.25
C PRO A 120 24.92 -6.65 -4.30
N GLU A 121 25.35 -7.81 -4.82
CA GLU A 121 24.57 -8.61 -5.78
C GLU A 121 23.88 -9.82 -5.11
N GLN A 122 24.07 -10.01 -3.80
CA GLN A 122 23.38 -11.04 -3.01
C GLN A 122 22.60 -10.39 -1.86
N PRO A 123 21.43 -9.77 -2.15
CA PRO A 123 20.56 -9.26 -1.11
C PRO A 123 20.02 -10.38 -0.22
N PRO A 124 19.65 -10.08 1.04
CA PRO A 124 19.11 -11.08 1.96
C PRO A 124 17.81 -11.68 1.41
N THR A 125 17.67 -12.99 1.54
CA THR A 125 16.51 -13.77 1.11
C THR A 125 15.72 -14.36 2.28
N THR A 126 16.30 -14.31 3.49
CA THR A 126 15.65 -14.75 4.73
C THR A 126 15.64 -13.63 5.77
N TRP A 127 14.73 -13.74 6.75
CA TRP A 127 14.66 -12.81 7.87
C TRP A 127 15.93 -12.77 8.73
N ALA A 128 16.61 -13.91 8.88
CA ALA A 128 17.88 -14.01 9.58
C ALA A 128 19.01 -13.28 8.83
N GLU A 129 19.12 -13.48 7.51
CA GLU A 129 20.07 -12.76 6.66
C GLU A 129 19.80 -11.26 6.67
N PHE A 130 18.52 -10.87 6.62
CA PHE A 130 18.10 -9.48 6.67
C PHE A 130 18.55 -8.81 7.99
N ARG A 131 18.31 -9.45 9.14
CA ARG A 131 18.79 -8.96 10.45
C ARG A 131 20.31 -8.83 10.47
N ALA A 132 21.03 -9.84 10.01
CA ALA A 132 22.49 -9.84 9.99
C ALA A 132 23.07 -8.72 9.08
N ALA A 133 22.47 -8.52 7.91
CA ALA A 133 22.85 -7.42 7.01
C ALA A 133 22.59 -6.06 7.66
N ALA A 134 21.42 -5.88 8.29
CA ALA A 134 21.10 -4.65 9.01
C ALA A 134 22.06 -4.37 10.18
N GLN A 135 22.45 -5.40 10.93
CA GLN A 135 23.45 -5.29 12.01
C GLN A 135 24.82 -4.84 11.51
N LYS A 136 25.29 -5.39 10.38
CA LYS A 136 26.56 -4.99 9.76
C LYS A 136 26.52 -3.55 9.27
N ILE A 137 25.44 -3.15 8.59
CA ILE A 137 25.27 -1.78 8.10
C ILE A 137 25.22 -0.79 9.28
N ALA A 138 24.59 -1.15 10.40
CA ALA A 138 24.53 -0.29 11.56
C ALA A 138 25.87 -0.09 12.31
N GLN A 139 26.93 -0.82 11.95
CA GLN A 139 28.29 -0.55 12.44
C GLN A 139 28.97 0.61 11.69
N LEU A 140 28.42 1.01 10.55
CA LEU A 140 28.94 2.14 9.78
C LEU A 140 28.62 3.47 10.47
N LYS A 141 29.37 4.50 10.09
CA LYS A 141 29.10 5.90 10.42
C LYS A 141 29.08 6.70 9.14
N THR A 142 28.32 7.79 9.11
CA THR A 142 28.44 8.77 8.04
C THR A 142 29.82 9.46 8.09
N ALA A 143 30.18 10.20 7.05
CA ALA A 143 31.42 10.98 7.04
C ALA A 143 31.48 12.00 8.20
N GLU A 144 30.33 12.50 8.61
CA GLU A 144 30.12 13.41 9.73
C GLU A 144 30.07 12.71 11.10
N GLY A 145 30.18 11.37 11.13
CA GLY A 145 30.18 10.57 12.35
C GLY A 145 28.79 10.21 12.88
N GLU A 146 27.73 10.42 12.09
CA GLU A 146 26.35 10.10 12.48
C GLU A 146 26.07 8.59 12.38
N GLU A 147 25.07 8.13 13.14
CA GLU A 147 24.61 6.74 13.12
C GLU A 147 24.00 6.37 11.76
N VAL A 148 24.34 5.17 11.27
CA VAL A 148 23.69 4.58 10.09
C VAL A 148 22.71 3.51 10.57
N TYR A 149 21.47 3.52 10.06
CA TYR A 149 20.50 2.47 10.34
C TYR A 149 20.51 1.42 9.24
N GLY A 150 20.50 0.14 9.63
CA GLY A 150 20.47 -0.99 8.72
C GLY A 150 19.09 -1.25 8.10
N PHE A 151 18.02 -0.75 8.72
CA PHE A 151 16.68 -0.84 8.17
C PHE A 151 15.79 0.33 8.59
N LEU A 152 14.88 0.70 7.69
CA LEU A 152 13.97 1.82 7.88
C LEU A 152 12.60 1.48 7.29
N ALA A 153 11.61 1.33 8.17
CA ALA A 153 10.20 1.29 7.79
C ALA A 153 9.37 1.92 8.93
N GLY A 154 8.38 2.72 8.59
CA GLY A 154 7.41 3.22 9.56
C GLY A 154 6.50 2.11 10.07
N PRO A 155 5.82 2.29 11.22
CA PRO A 155 4.75 1.38 11.63
C PRO A 155 3.60 1.51 10.63
N SER A 156 3.35 0.46 9.87
CA SER A 156 2.25 0.41 8.89
C SER A 156 1.66 -0.99 8.87
N TRP A 157 0.34 -1.07 8.91
CA TRP A 157 -0.41 -2.31 8.72
C TRP A 157 0.00 -2.99 7.42
N TRP A 158 0.24 -2.22 6.37
CA TRP A 158 0.63 -2.71 5.05
C TRP A 158 1.97 -3.46 5.04
N TYR A 159 2.94 -2.99 5.84
CA TYR A 159 4.20 -3.72 6.02
C TYR A 159 4.03 -4.94 6.91
N PHE A 160 3.20 -4.83 7.95
CA PHE A 160 2.89 -5.97 8.80
C PHE A 160 2.26 -7.12 8.01
N GLU A 161 1.28 -6.84 7.14
CA GLU A 161 0.67 -7.85 6.26
C GLU A 161 1.70 -8.53 5.36
N SER A 162 2.57 -7.72 4.74
CA SER A 162 3.64 -8.25 3.89
C SER A 162 4.58 -9.18 4.65
N MET A 163 4.86 -8.86 5.92
CA MET A 163 5.68 -9.72 6.77
C MET A 163 4.99 -11.04 7.09
N VAL A 164 3.71 -11.00 7.50
CA VAL A 164 2.91 -12.20 7.79
C VAL A 164 2.92 -13.14 6.58
N TRP A 165 2.58 -12.63 5.39
CA TRP A 165 2.55 -13.44 4.17
C TRP A 165 3.93 -13.97 3.77
N SER A 166 4.98 -13.15 3.87
CA SER A 166 6.34 -13.61 3.55
C SER A 166 6.86 -14.69 4.50
N ASN A 167 6.28 -14.79 5.71
CA ASN A 167 6.59 -15.82 6.69
C ASN A 167 5.61 -17.01 6.64
N GLY A 168 4.80 -17.10 5.58
CA GLY A 168 3.85 -18.19 5.36
C GLY A 168 2.58 -18.14 6.21
N GLY A 169 2.31 -17.01 6.86
CA GLY A 169 1.07 -16.78 7.60
C GLY A 169 -0.03 -16.14 6.74
N GLU A 170 -1.21 -15.99 7.32
CA GLU A 170 -2.35 -15.28 6.73
C GLU A 170 -2.94 -14.29 7.72
N ILE A 171 -3.62 -13.24 7.24
CA ILE A 171 -4.24 -12.25 8.13
C ILE A 171 -5.53 -12.78 8.77
N MET A 172 -6.30 -13.52 7.98
CA MET A 172 -7.57 -14.15 8.36
C MET A 172 -7.63 -15.56 7.78
N ASN A 173 -8.55 -16.37 8.30
CA ASN A 173 -8.92 -17.64 7.68
C ASN A 173 -9.61 -17.43 6.31
N ALA A 174 -9.72 -18.50 5.52
CA ALA A 174 -10.18 -18.43 4.13
C ALA A 174 -11.62 -17.92 3.95
N ASP A 175 -12.47 -18.10 4.97
CA ASP A 175 -13.86 -17.63 5.01
C ASP A 175 -14.01 -16.27 5.71
N LEU A 176 -12.91 -15.64 6.12
CA LEU A 176 -12.86 -14.28 6.70
C LEU A 176 -13.67 -14.14 8.01
N THR A 177 -13.76 -15.20 8.80
CA THR A 177 -14.50 -15.26 10.07
C THR A 177 -13.62 -15.12 11.31
N ASP A 178 -12.34 -15.46 11.21
CA ASP A 178 -11.38 -15.40 12.32
C ASP A 178 -10.06 -14.73 11.90
N LEU A 179 -9.41 -14.06 12.87
CA LEU A 179 -8.07 -13.48 12.71
C LEU A 179 -7.00 -14.54 12.95
N THR A 180 -6.10 -14.72 11.98
CA THR A 180 -5.03 -15.75 12.02
C THR A 180 -3.62 -15.18 11.96
N PHE A 181 -3.46 -13.85 11.85
CA PHE A 181 -2.16 -13.18 11.68
C PHE A 181 -1.09 -13.51 12.72
N ALA A 182 -1.47 -14.01 13.90
CA ALA A 182 -0.51 -14.44 14.90
C ALA A 182 0.34 -15.62 14.39
N GLU A 183 -0.28 -16.50 13.61
CA GLU A 183 0.38 -17.56 12.86
C GLU A 183 1.18 -16.93 11.71
N GLY A 184 2.51 -16.98 11.81
CA GLY A 184 3.42 -16.36 10.83
C GLY A 184 3.74 -14.89 11.11
N GLY A 185 2.91 -14.13 11.83
CA GLY A 185 3.18 -12.71 12.15
C GLY A 185 4.01 -12.46 13.40
N ALA A 186 3.97 -13.37 14.38
CA ALA A 186 4.64 -13.16 15.66
C ALA A 186 6.18 -13.06 15.52
N GLU A 187 6.79 -13.95 14.74
CA GLU A 187 8.24 -13.97 14.51
C GLU A 187 8.77 -12.70 13.83
N PRO A 188 8.26 -12.27 12.65
CA PRO A 188 8.77 -11.06 12.00
C PRO A 188 8.43 -9.78 12.78
N LEU A 189 7.34 -9.75 13.55
CA LEU A 189 7.06 -8.64 14.46
C LEU A 189 8.06 -8.61 15.63
N GLN A 190 8.41 -9.76 16.19
CA GLN A 190 9.46 -9.85 17.22
C GLN A 190 10.81 -9.43 16.65
N LEU A 191 11.15 -9.85 15.43
CA LEU A 191 12.34 -9.39 14.71
C LEU A 191 12.39 -7.86 14.62
N TRP A 192 11.30 -7.24 14.19
CA TRP A 192 11.18 -5.78 14.11
C TRP A 192 11.35 -5.09 15.47
N THR A 193 10.82 -5.70 16.53
CA THR A 193 10.94 -5.24 17.91
C THR A 193 12.39 -5.32 18.39
N ASP A 194 13.06 -6.45 18.14
CA ASP A 194 14.48 -6.66 18.47
C ASP A 194 15.38 -5.67 17.72
N MET A 195 15.11 -5.42 16.45
CA MET A 195 15.89 -4.47 15.64
C MET A 195 15.83 -3.03 16.18
N ILE A 196 14.71 -2.66 16.83
CA ILE A 196 14.55 -1.34 17.46
C ILE A 196 15.19 -1.32 18.85
N HIS A 197 14.86 -2.29 19.69
CA HIS A 197 15.14 -2.22 21.13
C HIS A 197 16.44 -2.91 21.55
N GLN A 198 16.85 -3.96 20.84
CA GLN A 198 18.04 -4.75 21.16
C GLN A 198 19.20 -4.40 20.21
N ASP A 199 19.00 -4.56 18.91
CA ASP A 199 20.08 -4.40 17.92
C ASP A 199 20.36 -2.92 17.61
N LYS A 200 19.37 -2.05 17.83
CA LYS A 200 19.40 -0.61 17.45
C LYS A 200 19.72 -0.38 15.97
N THR A 201 19.35 -1.33 15.12
CA THR A 201 19.55 -1.30 13.66
C THR A 201 18.42 -0.60 12.91
N ARG A 202 17.32 -0.29 13.62
CA ARG A 202 16.16 0.44 13.11
C ARG A 202 15.77 1.57 14.07
N ALA A 203 15.42 2.72 13.53
CA ALA A 203 14.85 3.83 14.30
C ALA A 203 13.45 3.47 14.82
N GLY A 204 13.18 3.72 16.12
CA GLY A 204 11.89 3.41 16.76
C GLY A 204 10.80 4.48 16.61
N GLY A 205 11.10 5.61 15.97
CA GLY A 205 10.18 6.74 15.79
C GLY A 205 9.77 6.97 14.33
N PRO A 206 8.74 7.82 14.08
CA PRO A 206 8.40 8.22 12.72
C PRO A 206 9.62 8.83 12.05
N VAL A 207 9.99 8.27 10.90
CA VAL A 207 11.12 8.75 10.12
C VAL A 207 10.65 9.98 9.35
N THR A 208 10.78 11.13 9.98
CA THR A 208 10.57 12.38 9.27
C THR A 208 11.81 12.64 8.41
N ARG A 209 11.63 12.86 7.10
CA ARG A 209 12.71 13.44 6.29
C ARG A 209 13.10 14.77 6.95
N PRO A 210 14.40 15.07 7.12
CA PRO A 210 14.80 16.43 7.47
C PRO A 210 14.21 17.38 6.42
N THR A 211 13.41 18.35 6.87
CA THR A 211 12.80 19.38 6.01
C THR A 211 13.81 20.43 5.53
N THR A 212 15.10 20.24 5.79
CA THR A 212 16.13 21.19 5.38
C THR A 212 16.54 20.93 3.93
N ARG A 213 15.85 21.63 3.01
CA ARG A 213 16.56 22.18 1.84
C ARG A 213 17.67 23.08 2.40
N ARG A 214 18.93 22.72 2.15
CA ARG A 214 20.00 23.72 2.03
C ARG A 214 20.15 24.07 0.57
#